data_AF-A0AAN7LDR5-F1
#
_entry.id   AF-A0AAN7LDR5-F1
#
_cell.length_a   1.000
_cell.length_b   1.000
_cell.length_c   1.000
_cell.angle_alpha   90.00
_cell.angle_beta   90.00
_cell.angle_gamma   90.00
#
_symmetry.space_group_name_H-M   'P 1'
#
loop_
_entity.id
_entity.type
_entity.pdbx_description
1 polymer ?
#
loop_
_entity_poly.entity_id
_entity_poly.type
_entity_poly.pdbx_seq_one_letter_code
_entity_poly.pdbx_strand_id
1 'polypeptide(L)'
;MQEGAEAVHAANPNLLVIVSGLHHDRNFDFLIDQPLNLTFSRNLVFELHWYSSSTGGRRVWCNHNDNEVCRSMADEIMGRAGFLLEMGHPLFVSEFGGDQSGNSVDDNRYLNCFIGLAAELDMDWAIWTVVGSYYLRQGMVGASEPYGLLNANFSDVRNHEFLQRISSLQTAFQDSSDDTGHKLIFHPQTGLCVQRKANMGPLQLGSCADSDVWIYMPRKTLVIEGTYFCLQATGIVCTDSNSRWYAISASEMHLSSKVGDQTVCMDVDSSRTIITDKCKCLSGDSSCDQASQWFRLIANCCFTHHPTTGEGIGSRFEFKGSALGSESHGLSCRSPPQTTGEGKMVRLATGFAMCVGAFLFWSTMDRVHVWIALHQDEKKERLEKEAEVRRLREQLLFEQKDSLA
;
A
#
# COMPACT_ATOMS: atom_id res chain seq x y z
N MET A 1 21.54 12.64 3.78
CA MET A 1 20.12 12.79 4.12
C MET A 1 19.86 14.11 4.85
N GLN A 2 20.48 14.36 6.01
CA GLN A 2 20.24 15.59 6.79
C GLN A 2 20.44 16.90 6.00
N GLU A 3 21.60 17.10 5.37
CA GLU A 3 21.87 18.33 4.60
C GLU A 3 20.85 18.56 3.48
N GLY A 4 20.40 17.49 2.82
CA GLY A 4 19.37 17.55 1.79
C GLY A 4 18.01 17.96 2.34
N ALA A 5 17.63 17.37 3.48
CA ALA A 5 16.39 17.71 4.17
C ALA A 5 16.36 19.18 4.62
N GLU A 6 17.45 19.67 5.23
CA GLU A 6 17.61 21.07 5.61
C GLU A 6 17.56 22.01 4.41
N ALA A 7 18.23 21.65 3.30
CA ALA A 7 18.23 22.47 2.10
C ALA A 7 16.83 22.60 1.47
N VAL A 8 16.07 21.50 1.40
CA VAL A 8 14.68 21.52 0.90
C VAL A 8 13.79 22.37 1.81
N HIS A 9 13.89 22.18 3.12
CA HIS A 9 13.08 22.94 4.08
C HIS A 9 13.43 24.43 4.09
N ALA A 10 14.72 24.78 4.01
CA ALA A 10 15.16 26.17 3.91
C ALA A 10 14.68 26.86 2.63
N ALA A 11 14.59 26.12 1.52
CA ALA A 11 14.05 26.63 0.26
C ALA A 11 12.54 26.87 0.32
N ASN A 12 11.78 25.97 0.96
CA ASN A 12 10.36 26.16 1.20
C ASN A 12 9.89 25.37 2.44
N PRO A 13 9.61 26.06 3.57
CA PRO A 13 9.27 25.39 4.81
C PRO A 13 7.86 24.77 4.79
N ASN A 14 7.03 25.03 3.77
CA ASN A 14 5.69 24.47 3.66
C ASN A 14 5.64 23.12 2.92
N LEU A 15 6.76 22.65 2.35
CA LEU A 15 6.81 21.36 1.66
C LEU A 15 6.99 20.21 2.65
N LEU A 16 6.41 19.06 2.31
CA LEU A 16 6.80 17.79 2.91
C LEU A 16 8.19 17.39 2.41
N VAL A 17 9.05 17.00 3.34
CA VAL A 17 10.38 16.47 3.06
C VAL A 17 10.32 14.96 3.26
N ILE A 18 10.40 14.23 2.14
CA ILE A 18 10.40 12.77 2.14
C ILE A 18 11.84 12.29 2.25
N VAL A 19 12.10 11.44 3.25
CA VAL A 19 13.40 10.80 3.46
C VAL A 19 13.30 9.32 3.11
N SER A 20 14.07 8.92 2.11
CA SER A 20 14.17 7.55 1.66
C SER A 20 15.12 6.73 2.53
N GLY A 21 14.82 5.43 2.67
CA GLY A 21 15.63 4.49 3.43
C GLY A 21 16.90 4.02 2.69
N LEU A 22 17.65 3.13 3.32
CA LEU A 22 18.74 2.43 2.65
C LEU A 22 18.24 1.16 1.96
N HIS A 23 19.07 0.59 1.08
CA HIS A 23 18.83 -0.69 0.41
C HIS A 23 17.58 -0.72 -0.50
N HIS A 24 17.48 0.30 -1.36
CA HIS A 24 16.29 0.56 -2.20
C HIS A 24 15.09 0.89 -1.33
N ASP A 25 15.28 1.82 -0.38
CA ASP A 25 14.22 2.38 0.43
C ASP A 25 13.48 1.32 1.26
N ARG A 26 14.21 0.37 1.83
CA ARG A 26 13.64 -0.72 2.63
C ARG A 26 14.03 -0.68 4.10
N ASN A 27 15.05 0.09 4.45
CA ASN A 27 15.69 -0.02 5.75
C ASN A 27 15.94 1.35 6.40
N PHE A 28 15.34 1.55 7.59
CA PHE A 28 15.59 2.68 8.47
C PHE A 28 16.30 2.32 9.79
N ASP A 29 16.74 1.07 10.00
CA ASP A 29 17.40 0.60 11.22
C ASP A 29 18.51 1.55 11.70
N PHE A 30 19.22 2.19 10.78
CA PHE A 30 20.30 3.15 11.09
C PHE A 30 19.83 4.38 11.88
N LEU A 31 18.54 4.73 11.83
CA LEU A 31 17.95 5.85 12.57
C LEU A 31 17.74 5.54 14.05
N ILE A 32 17.78 4.27 14.46
CA ILE A 32 17.71 3.86 15.87
C ILE A 32 18.95 4.38 16.61
N ASP A 33 20.13 4.18 16.01
CA ASP A 33 21.40 4.60 16.60
C ASP A 33 21.81 6.02 16.21
N GLN A 34 21.39 6.48 15.03
CA GLN A 34 21.73 7.81 14.50
C GLN A 34 20.49 8.53 13.96
N PRO A 35 19.67 9.12 14.86
CA PRO A 35 18.53 9.93 14.46
C PRO A 35 18.94 11.13 13.60
N LEU A 36 18.05 11.54 12.69
CA LEU A 36 18.25 12.77 11.92
C LEU A 36 18.12 13.97 12.85
N ASN A 37 19.23 14.64 13.14
CA ASN A 37 19.22 15.93 13.80
C ASN A 37 18.84 17.01 12.77
N LEU A 38 17.59 17.46 12.81
CA LEU A 38 17.02 18.46 11.91
C LEU A 38 16.44 19.64 12.69
N THR A 39 16.41 20.82 12.07
CA THR A 39 15.82 22.05 12.60
C THR A 39 14.28 22.03 12.58
N PHE A 40 13.68 21.02 11.93
CA PHE A 40 12.25 20.85 11.77
C PHE A 40 11.83 19.37 11.92
N SER A 41 10.58 19.14 12.30
CA SER A 41 10.01 17.78 12.44
C SER A 41 8.60 17.62 11.87
N ARG A 42 7.80 18.70 11.82
CA ARG A 42 6.38 18.64 11.41
C ARG A 42 6.13 18.23 9.96
N ASN A 43 7.09 18.49 9.07
CA ASN A 43 6.95 18.24 7.63
C ASN A 43 7.87 17.11 7.15
N LEU A 44 8.32 16.26 8.08
CA LEU A 44 9.19 15.13 7.76
C LEU A 44 8.35 13.87 7.57
N VAL A 45 8.55 13.17 6.45
CA VAL A 45 7.88 11.90 6.12
C VAL A 45 8.96 10.91 5.69
N PHE A 46 8.79 9.62 5.99
CA PHE A 46 9.69 8.56 5.59
C PHE A 46 9.03 7.68 4.54
N GLU A 47 9.80 7.28 3.52
CA GLU A 47 9.28 6.43 2.45
C GLU A 47 9.88 5.03 2.41
N LEU A 48 9.05 4.06 2.01
CA LEU A 48 9.44 2.67 1.78
C LEU A 48 9.04 2.15 0.41
N HIS A 49 9.88 1.27 -0.14
CA HIS A 49 9.54 0.43 -1.28
C HIS A 49 9.37 -1.01 -0.81
N TRP A 50 8.29 -1.67 -1.20
CA TRP A 50 8.11 -3.10 -0.90
C TRP A 50 7.54 -3.85 -2.10
N TYR A 51 8.15 -4.97 -2.44
CA TYR A 51 7.77 -5.84 -3.57
C TYR A 51 7.81 -7.30 -3.12
N SER A 52 7.30 -8.21 -3.94
CA SER A 52 7.35 -9.66 -3.70
C SER A 52 8.76 -10.16 -3.34
N SER A 53 9.78 -9.64 -4.02
CA SER A 53 11.18 -9.99 -3.78
C SER A 53 11.86 -9.26 -2.61
N SER A 54 11.17 -8.33 -1.94
CA SER A 54 11.74 -7.56 -0.84
C SER A 54 12.04 -8.42 0.38
N THR A 55 11.14 -9.36 0.70
CA THR A 55 11.25 -10.28 1.85
C THR A 55 11.73 -11.64 1.40
N GLY A 56 12.86 -12.11 1.93
CA GLY A 56 13.43 -13.43 1.65
C GLY A 56 13.99 -13.63 0.22
N GLY A 57 13.77 -12.70 -0.71
CA GLY A 57 14.29 -12.74 -2.06
C GLY A 57 13.30 -13.29 -3.09
N ARG A 58 13.82 -13.65 -4.28
CA ARG A 58 12.98 -14.06 -5.42
C ARG A 58 12.32 -15.41 -5.20
N ARG A 59 11.05 -15.55 -5.62
CA ARG A 59 10.27 -16.81 -5.60
C ARG A 59 9.96 -17.35 -4.20
N VAL A 60 10.09 -16.54 -3.15
CA VAL A 60 9.78 -16.99 -1.79
C VAL A 60 8.29 -17.30 -1.64
N TRP A 61 7.42 -16.51 -2.27
CA TRP A 61 5.98 -16.77 -2.25
C TRP A 61 5.60 -18.02 -3.05
N CYS A 62 6.40 -18.43 -4.04
CA CYS A 62 6.18 -19.69 -4.74
C CYS A 62 6.69 -20.93 -3.97
N ASN A 63 7.74 -20.76 -3.16
CA ASN A 63 8.48 -21.88 -2.58
C ASN A 63 8.14 -22.15 -1.11
N HIS A 64 7.49 -21.22 -0.44
CA HIS A 64 7.14 -21.30 0.98
C HIS A 64 5.65 -21.11 1.20
N ASN A 65 5.20 -21.34 2.44
CA ASN A 65 3.81 -21.13 2.79
C ASN A 65 3.48 -19.63 2.86
N ASP A 66 2.47 -19.20 2.13
CA ASP A 66 2.07 -17.80 2.06
C ASP A 66 1.76 -17.16 3.43
N ASN A 67 1.27 -17.93 4.42
CA ASN A 67 1.01 -17.37 5.75
C ASN A 67 2.31 -17.02 6.49
N GLU A 68 3.33 -17.88 6.38
CA GLU A 68 4.64 -17.68 6.99
C GLU A 68 5.39 -16.54 6.32
N VAL A 69 5.35 -16.49 4.98
CA VAL A 69 5.96 -15.42 4.20
C VAL A 69 5.28 -14.08 4.48
N CYS A 70 3.94 -14.07 4.55
CA CYS A 70 3.18 -12.86 4.87
C CYS A 70 3.49 -12.34 6.28
N ARG A 71 3.59 -13.23 7.27
CA ARG A 71 4.03 -12.86 8.62
C ARG A 71 5.45 -12.29 8.59
N SER A 72 6.39 -12.97 7.93
CA SER A 72 7.76 -12.49 7.81
C SER A 72 7.84 -11.12 7.15
N MET A 73 6.99 -10.85 6.15
CA MET A 73 6.92 -9.57 5.47
C MET A 73 6.42 -8.47 6.41
N ALA A 74 5.34 -8.71 7.15
CA ALA A 74 4.81 -7.76 8.12
C ALA A 74 5.83 -7.49 9.25
N ASP A 75 6.45 -8.54 9.80
CA ASP A 75 7.49 -8.43 10.83
C ASP A 75 8.70 -7.63 10.32
N GLU A 76 9.11 -7.81 9.05
CA GLU A 76 10.24 -7.08 8.47
C GLU A 76 9.91 -5.59 8.21
N ILE A 77 8.73 -5.28 7.67
CA ILE A 77 8.28 -3.88 7.48
C ILE A 77 8.24 -3.17 8.83
N MET A 78 7.61 -3.78 9.82
CA MET A 78 7.47 -3.17 11.15
C MET A 78 8.79 -3.11 11.90
N GLY A 79 9.66 -4.11 11.77
CA GLY A 79 10.99 -4.11 12.36
C GLY A 79 11.90 -3.02 11.77
N ARG A 80 11.79 -2.76 10.46
CA ARG A 80 12.67 -1.82 9.75
C ARG A 80 12.21 -0.38 9.76
N ALA A 81 10.93 -0.13 9.98
CA ALA A 81 10.37 1.21 9.87
C ALA A 81 9.20 1.49 10.83
N GLY A 82 8.59 0.47 11.42
CA GLY A 82 7.45 0.62 12.33
C GLY A 82 7.76 1.50 13.53
N PHE A 83 9.00 1.48 14.04
CA PHE A 83 9.45 2.35 15.12
C PHE A 83 9.37 3.86 14.77
N LEU A 84 9.37 4.24 13.49
CA LEU A 84 9.16 5.63 13.07
C LEU A 84 7.76 6.13 13.42
N LEU A 85 6.74 5.26 13.31
CA LEU A 85 5.38 5.58 13.71
C LEU A 85 5.30 5.82 15.22
N GLU A 86 6.00 5.02 16.03
CA GLU A 86 6.07 5.24 17.49
C GLU A 86 6.76 6.57 17.85
N MET A 87 7.68 7.04 17.01
CA MET A 87 8.46 8.27 17.23
C MET A 87 7.77 9.57 16.80
N GLY A 88 6.55 9.55 16.29
CA GLY A 88 5.95 10.79 15.76
C GLY A 88 5.97 10.91 14.23
N HIS A 89 6.61 9.97 13.53
CA HIS A 89 6.93 10.15 12.13
C HIS A 89 6.01 9.37 11.19
N PRO A 90 5.53 10.03 10.12
CA PRO A 90 4.75 9.35 9.10
C PRO A 90 5.57 8.45 8.21
N LEU A 91 4.97 7.31 7.88
CA LEU A 91 5.50 6.34 6.94
C LEU A 91 4.59 6.27 5.70
N PHE A 92 5.20 6.25 4.54
CA PHE A 92 4.53 6.20 3.24
C PHE A 92 5.16 5.10 2.39
N VAL A 93 4.38 4.18 1.83
CA VAL A 93 4.92 3.19 0.89
C VAL A 93 4.93 3.82 -0.50
N SER A 94 6.00 4.52 -0.86
CA SER A 94 6.09 5.25 -2.12
C SER A 94 6.19 4.33 -3.35
N GLU A 95 6.55 3.06 -3.16
CA GLU A 95 6.48 2.07 -4.22
C GLU A 95 6.05 0.69 -3.71
N PHE A 96 5.01 0.15 -4.33
CA PHE A 96 4.74 -1.29 -4.36
C PHE A 96 4.14 -1.68 -5.69
N GLY A 97 4.13 -2.97 -6.02
CA GLY A 97 3.52 -3.43 -7.26
C GLY A 97 3.81 -4.90 -7.55
N GLY A 98 3.32 -5.34 -8.69
CA GLY A 98 3.46 -6.71 -9.16
C GLY A 98 3.04 -6.82 -10.62
N ASP A 99 3.34 -7.94 -11.28
CA ASP A 99 2.92 -8.17 -12.66
C ASP A 99 1.38 -8.20 -12.78
N GLN A 100 0.84 -7.21 -13.49
CA GLN A 100 -0.59 -7.03 -13.68
C GLN A 100 -1.17 -7.86 -14.84
N SER A 101 -0.35 -8.67 -15.52
CA SER A 101 -0.82 -9.65 -16.51
C SER A 101 -1.47 -10.88 -15.86
N GLY A 102 -1.33 -11.04 -14.53
CA GLY A 102 -1.88 -12.17 -13.78
C GLY A 102 -1.04 -13.44 -13.82
N ASN A 103 0.09 -13.45 -14.54
CA ASN A 103 0.90 -14.64 -14.77
C ASN A 103 1.95 -14.91 -13.66
N SER A 104 2.18 -13.94 -12.76
CA SER A 104 3.17 -14.04 -11.70
C SER A 104 2.55 -14.55 -10.41
N VAL A 105 2.73 -15.83 -10.11
CA VAL A 105 2.28 -16.44 -8.83
C VAL A 105 2.89 -15.72 -7.63
N ASP A 106 4.17 -15.34 -7.72
CA ASP A 106 4.91 -14.67 -6.63
C ASP A 106 4.26 -13.31 -6.31
N ASP A 107 4.01 -12.50 -7.35
CA ASP A 107 3.41 -11.18 -7.20
C ASP A 107 1.95 -11.25 -6.77
N ASN A 108 1.17 -12.18 -7.33
CA ASN A 108 -0.25 -12.34 -6.98
C ASN A 108 -0.43 -12.65 -5.49
N ARG A 109 0.39 -13.56 -4.95
CA ARG A 109 0.38 -13.94 -3.53
C ARG A 109 0.88 -12.82 -2.63
N TYR A 110 1.98 -12.17 -3.02
CA TYR A 110 2.50 -10.98 -2.36
C TYR A 110 1.42 -9.87 -2.24
N LEU A 111 0.75 -9.54 -3.35
CA LEU A 111 -0.26 -8.48 -3.37
C LEU A 111 -1.45 -8.79 -2.46
N ASN A 112 -1.83 -10.06 -2.29
CA ASN A 112 -2.88 -10.43 -1.32
C ASN A 112 -2.46 -10.08 0.12
N CYS A 113 -1.22 -10.38 0.48
CA CYS A 113 -0.71 -10.08 1.81
C CYS A 113 -0.51 -8.57 2.01
N PHE A 114 0.14 -7.91 1.05
CA PHE A 114 0.45 -6.49 1.15
C PHE A 114 -0.82 -5.64 1.23
N ILE A 115 -1.84 -5.93 0.43
CA ILE A 115 -3.12 -5.20 0.49
C ILE A 115 -3.84 -5.43 1.84
N GLY A 116 -3.74 -6.64 2.41
CA GLY A 116 -4.27 -6.92 3.75
C GLY A 116 -3.56 -6.11 4.83
N LEU A 117 -2.23 -6.04 4.78
CA LEU A 117 -1.41 -5.25 5.70
C LEU A 117 -1.64 -3.74 5.52
N ALA A 118 -1.72 -3.28 4.28
CA ALA A 118 -1.98 -1.87 3.96
C ALA A 118 -3.35 -1.40 4.48
N ALA A 119 -4.38 -2.25 4.37
CA ALA A 119 -5.71 -1.97 4.93
C ALA A 119 -5.71 -1.95 6.46
N GLU A 120 -5.00 -2.87 7.11
CA GLU A 120 -4.93 -2.94 8.57
C GLU A 120 -4.22 -1.74 9.17
N LEU A 121 -3.08 -1.35 8.59
CA LEU A 121 -2.27 -0.25 9.07
C LEU A 121 -2.74 1.11 8.53
N ASP A 122 -3.79 1.13 7.69
CA ASP A 122 -4.29 2.33 6.99
C ASP A 122 -3.15 3.12 6.32
N MET A 123 -2.29 2.40 5.60
CA MET A 123 -1.08 2.95 5.01
C MET A 123 -1.37 3.90 3.86
N ASP A 124 -0.59 4.97 3.76
CA ASP A 124 -0.44 5.71 2.52
C ASP A 124 0.49 4.97 1.56
N TRP A 125 0.14 5.00 0.28
CA TRP A 125 0.84 4.23 -0.73
C TRP A 125 0.85 4.90 -2.10
N ALA A 126 1.85 4.56 -2.90
CA ALA A 126 1.89 4.82 -4.33
C ALA A 126 2.23 3.53 -5.09
N ILE A 127 1.45 3.28 -6.14
CA ILE A 127 1.62 2.11 -6.99
C ILE A 127 2.74 2.38 -8.01
N TRP A 128 3.68 1.44 -8.11
CA TRP A 128 4.58 1.34 -9.25
C TRP A 128 3.93 0.43 -10.30
N THR A 129 3.33 0.96 -11.36
CA THR A 129 3.32 2.36 -11.81
C THR A 129 2.07 2.64 -12.65
N VAL A 130 1.72 3.91 -12.89
CA VAL A 130 0.55 4.26 -13.73
C VAL A 130 0.78 4.00 -15.22
N VAL A 131 2.03 3.90 -15.68
CA VAL A 131 2.34 3.83 -17.12
C VAL A 131 1.91 2.52 -17.76
N GLY A 132 1.70 2.52 -19.09
CA GLY A 132 1.40 1.29 -19.85
C GLY A 132 2.60 0.75 -20.64
N SER A 133 3.40 1.65 -21.20
CA SER A 133 4.63 1.33 -21.95
C SER A 133 5.65 2.47 -21.85
N TYR A 134 6.89 2.17 -22.21
CA TYR A 134 7.99 3.13 -22.24
C TYR A 134 8.23 3.65 -23.64
N TYR A 135 8.56 4.94 -23.76
CA TYR A 135 9.08 5.49 -25.01
C TYR A 135 10.31 4.71 -25.49
N LEU A 136 11.26 4.45 -24.58
CA LEU A 136 12.42 3.60 -24.81
C LEU A 136 12.80 2.91 -23.50
N ARG A 137 12.95 1.57 -23.51
CA ARG A 137 13.51 0.82 -22.39
C ARG A 137 14.42 -0.27 -22.90
N GLN A 138 15.66 -0.29 -22.43
CA GLN A 138 16.66 -1.30 -22.82
C GLN A 138 16.81 -1.45 -24.35
N GLY A 139 16.71 -0.35 -25.09
CA GLY A 139 16.81 -0.34 -26.56
C GLY A 139 15.52 -0.70 -27.32
N MET A 140 14.44 -1.04 -26.61
CA MET A 140 13.14 -1.33 -27.21
C MET A 140 12.21 -0.12 -27.09
N VAL A 141 11.75 0.38 -28.25
CA VAL A 141 10.73 1.44 -28.34
C VAL A 141 9.37 0.85 -28.06
N GLY A 142 8.55 1.52 -27.24
CA GLY A 142 7.19 1.06 -26.91
C GLY A 142 7.18 -0.22 -26.05
N ALA A 143 8.25 -0.48 -25.28
CA ALA A 143 8.30 -1.66 -24.43
C ALA A 143 7.17 -1.62 -23.38
N SER A 144 6.33 -2.65 -23.35
CA SER A 144 5.23 -2.76 -22.38
C SER A 144 5.77 -2.81 -20.95
N GLU A 145 5.12 -2.11 -20.03
CA GLU A 145 5.35 -2.21 -18.59
C GLU A 145 4.32 -3.18 -17.98
N PRO A 146 4.68 -4.44 -17.68
CA PRO A 146 3.75 -5.41 -17.09
C PRO A 146 3.29 -5.04 -15.68
N TYR A 147 4.04 -4.25 -14.92
CA TYR A 147 3.64 -3.73 -13.59
C TYR A 147 2.73 -2.50 -13.70
N GLY A 148 2.51 -2.02 -14.93
CA GLY A 148 1.72 -0.84 -15.23
C GLY A 148 0.23 -1.02 -14.95
N LEU A 149 -0.38 -0.03 -14.31
CA LEU A 149 -1.83 0.04 -14.10
C LEU A 149 -2.58 0.15 -15.44
N LEU A 150 -1.99 0.84 -16.42
CA LEU A 150 -2.56 0.99 -17.76
C LEU A 150 -2.05 -0.10 -18.71
N ASN A 151 -2.84 -0.40 -19.74
CA ASN A 151 -2.42 -1.27 -20.83
C ASN A 151 -1.40 -0.56 -21.75
N ALA A 152 -0.67 -1.33 -22.57
CA ALA A 152 0.50 -0.85 -23.30
C ALA A 152 0.23 0.35 -24.24
N ASN A 153 -1.01 0.51 -24.71
CA ASN A 153 -1.45 1.59 -25.59
C ASN A 153 -2.17 2.74 -24.85
N PHE A 154 -2.18 2.73 -23.51
CA PHE A 154 -2.81 3.75 -22.66
C PHE A 154 -4.30 3.97 -22.92
N SER A 155 -5.00 2.94 -23.43
CA SER A 155 -6.42 3.03 -23.78
C SER A 155 -7.35 2.60 -22.65
N ASP A 156 -6.86 1.76 -21.73
CA ASP A 156 -7.64 1.21 -20.62
C ASP A 156 -6.72 0.76 -19.46
N VAL A 157 -7.34 0.36 -18.36
CA VAL A 157 -6.69 -0.30 -17.23
C VAL A 157 -6.30 -1.72 -17.63
N ARG A 158 -5.07 -2.13 -17.30
CA ARG A 158 -4.56 -3.48 -17.61
C ARG A 158 -5.28 -4.57 -16.82
N ASN A 159 -5.59 -4.31 -15.56
CA ASN A 159 -6.24 -5.24 -14.65
C ASN A 159 -7.28 -4.51 -13.78
N HIS A 160 -8.56 -4.65 -14.14
CA HIS A 160 -9.66 -4.01 -13.39
C HIS A 160 -9.85 -4.62 -11.99
N GLU A 161 -9.57 -5.90 -11.80
CA GLU A 161 -9.65 -6.53 -10.47
C GLU A 161 -8.59 -5.94 -9.54
N PHE A 162 -7.38 -5.74 -10.03
CA PHE A 162 -6.33 -5.08 -9.25
C PHE A 162 -6.68 -3.63 -8.92
N LEU A 163 -7.20 -2.86 -9.90
CA LEU A 163 -7.65 -1.50 -9.64
C LEU A 163 -8.75 -1.46 -8.56
N GLN A 164 -9.71 -2.40 -8.60
CA GLN A 164 -10.73 -2.52 -7.57
C GLN A 164 -10.10 -2.78 -6.19
N ARG A 165 -9.14 -3.71 -6.10
CA ARG A 165 -8.46 -4.07 -4.85
C ARG A 165 -7.73 -2.90 -4.21
N ILE A 166 -7.03 -2.09 -4.99
CA ILE A 166 -6.31 -0.93 -4.44
C ILE A 166 -7.24 0.27 -4.21
N SER A 167 -8.34 0.39 -4.96
CA SER A 167 -9.32 1.47 -4.75
C SER A 167 -9.95 1.42 -3.36
N SER A 168 -10.10 0.24 -2.77
CA SER A 168 -10.60 0.12 -1.39
C SER A 168 -9.66 0.74 -0.35
N LEU A 169 -8.36 0.84 -0.65
CA LEU A 169 -7.37 1.43 0.23
C LEU A 169 -7.31 2.97 0.15
N GLN A 170 -8.08 3.60 -0.74
CA GLN A 170 -8.08 5.06 -0.88
C GLN A 170 -8.85 5.78 0.24
N THR A 171 -9.77 5.07 0.90
CA THR A 171 -10.60 5.64 1.97
C THR A 171 -9.95 5.38 3.33
N ALA A 172 -10.14 6.30 4.28
CA ALA A 172 -9.74 6.10 5.67
C ALA A 172 -10.48 4.94 6.30
N PHE A 173 -9.71 4.00 6.83
CA PHE A 173 -10.20 3.09 7.85
C PHE A 173 -10.02 3.70 9.23
N GLN A 174 -8.95 4.47 9.47
CA GLN A 174 -8.66 5.04 10.77
C GLN A 174 -8.65 6.58 10.74
N ASP A 175 -9.23 7.19 11.77
CA ASP A 175 -9.19 8.59 12.15
C ASP A 175 -8.67 8.68 13.57
N SER A 176 -8.04 9.80 13.85
CA SER A 176 -6.89 9.84 14.72
C SER A 176 -7.22 10.14 16.19
N SER A 177 -8.40 9.72 16.66
CA SER A 177 -8.88 10.13 17.99
C SER A 177 -9.61 9.10 18.84
N ASP A 178 -10.03 7.93 18.35
CA ASP A 178 -10.62 6.91 19.24
C ASP A 178 -10.51 5.48 18.68
N ASP A 179 -9.97 4.55 19.48
CA ASP A 179 -10.23 3.12 19.28
C ASP A 179 -11.69 2.85 19.66
N THR A 180 -12.57 3.03 18.68
CA THR A 180 -14.01 2.75 18.81
C THR A 180 -14.29 1.27 19.05
N GLY A 181 -13.28 0.38 18.94
CA GLY A 181 -13.45 -1.07 18.96
C GLY A 181 -14.15 -1.63 17.72
N HIS A 182 -14.55 -0.74 16.80
CA HIS A 182 -15.22 -1.08 15.55
C HIS A 182 -14.25 -1.72 14.57
N LYS A 183 -14.76 -2.69 13.83
CA LYS A 183 -14.03 -3.50 12.90
C LYS A 183 -14.79 -3.62 11.58
N LEU A 184 -14.02 -3.73 10.50
CA LEU A 184 -14.49 -4.28 9.22
C LEU A 184 -13.82 -5.63 9.02
N ILE A 185 -14.51 -6.53 8.32
CA ILE A 185 -13.95 -7.82 7.90
C ILE A 185 -13.59 -7.68 6.42
N PHE A 186 -12.31 -7.40 6.15
CA PHE A 186 -11.78 -7.07 4.84
C PHE A 186 -11.23 -8.32 4.13
N HIS A 187 -11.51 -8.47 2.84
CA HIS A 187 -11.06 -9.59 2.01
C HIS A 187 -10.03 -9.11 0.95
N PRO A 188 -8.71 -9.29 1.19
CA PRO A 188 -7.64 -8.64 0.41
C PRO A 188 -7.57 -9.03 -1.07
N GLN A 189 -7.98 -10.26 -1.41
CA GLN A 189 -8.00 -10.72 -2.80
C GLN A 189 -9.00 -9.91 -3.64
N THR A 190 -10.06 -9.36 -3.03
CA THR A 190 -11.13 -8.63 -3.73
C THR A 190 -11.16 -7.13 -3.45
N GLY A 191 -10.54 -6.67 -2.36
CA GLY A 191 -10.70 -5.30 -1.86
C GLY A 191 -12.12 -5.00 -1.36
N LEU A 192 -12.85 -6.01 -0.91
CA LEU A 192 -14.24 -5.89 -0.46
C LEU A 192 -14.36 -6.28 1.00
N CYS A 193 -15.43 -5.83 1.66
CA CYS A 193 -15.73 -6.15 3.05
C CYS A 193 -17.00 -7.00 3.19
N VAL A 194 -17.10 -7.73 4.28
CA VAL A 194 -18.28 -8.53 4.64
C VAL A 194 -19.45 -7.64 5.04
N GLN A 195 -20.56 -7.75 4.33
CA GLN A 195 -21.77 -6.96 4.55
C GLN A 195 -23.05 -7.82 4.49
N ARG A 196 -24.12 -7.35 5.13
CA ARG A 196 -25.48 -7.88 4.92
C ARG A 196 -26.22 -7.10 3.85
N LYS A 197 -26.62 -7.78 2.76
CA LYS A 197 -27.54 -7.18 1.77
C LYS A 197 -29.00 -7.19 2.22
N ALA A 198 -29.37 -8.10 3.11
CA ALA A 198 -30.71 -8.24 3.65
C ALA A 198 -30.64 -8.69 5.11
N ASN A 199 -31.62 -8.29 5.92
CA ASN A 199 -31.61 -8.53 7.37
C ASN A 199 -31.44 -10.00 7.78
N MET A 200 -31.93 -10.94 6.98
CA MET A 200 -31.90 -12.40 7.23
C MET A 200 -31.27 -13.18 6.06
N GLY A 201 -30.58 -12.50 5.15
CA GLY A 201 -29.91 -13.12 4.00
C GLY A 201 -28.49 -13.60 4.34
N PRO A 202 -27.86 -14.38 3.47
CA PRO A 202 -26.46 -14.72 3.64
C PRO A 202 -25.58 -13.47 3.55
N LEU A 203 -24.48 -13.47 4.30
CA LEU A 203 -23.45 -12.45 4.21
C LEU A 203 -22.77 -12.50 2.84
N GLN A 204 -22.40 -11.35 2.31
CA GLN A 204 -21.73 -11.24 1.01
C GLN A 204 -20.60 -10.21 1.08
N LEU A 205 -19.66 -10.30 0.16
CA LEU A 205 -18.68 -9.23 -0.06
C LEU A 205 -19.30 -8.06 -0.83
N GLY A 206 -18.95 -6.85 -0.43
CA GLY A 206 -19.15 -5.65 -1.24
C GLY A 206 -18.38 -4.45 -0.72
N SER A 207 -18.86 -3.25 -1.06
CA SER A 207 -18.16 -2.01 -0.72
C SER A 207 -17.92 -1.92 0.78
N CYS A 208 -16.67 -1.63 1.18
CA CYS A 208 -16.35 -1.42 2.59
C CYS A 208 -17.09 -0.22 3.20
N ALA A 209 -17.54 0.72 2.36
CA ALA A 209 -18.33 1.85 2.82
C ALA A 209 -19.79 1.49 3.19
N ASP A 210 -20.29 0.37 2.65
CA ASP A 210 -21.65 -0.12 2.91
C ASP A 210 -21.66 -1.28 3.93
N SER A 211 -20.48 -1.62 4.47
CA SER A 211 -20.31 -2.72 5.42
C SER A 211 -20.98 -2.42 6.75
N ASP A 212 -21.55 -3.46 7.36
CA ASP A 212 -21.94 -3.41 8.76
C ASP A 212 -20.69 -3.11 9.63
N VAL A 213 -20.90 -2.36 10.71
CA VAL A 213 -19.88 -2.12 11.74
C VAL A 213 -19.86 -3.31 12.69
N TRP A 214 -18.71 -3.97 12.80
CA TRP A 214 -18.53 -5.12 13.67
C TRP A 214 -17.81 -4.75 14.96
N ILE A 215 -18.20 -5.34 16.08
CA ILE A 215 -17.50 -5.22 17.35
C ILE A 215 -16.93 -6.60 17.69
N TYR A 216 -15.60 -6.68 17.84
CA TYR A 216 -14.94 -7.93 18.22
C TYR A 216 -14.82 -8.05 19.74
N MET A 217 -15.73 -8.80 20.33
CA MET A 217 -15.86 -8.93 21.78
C MET A 217 -14.73 -9.77 22.39
N PRO A 218 -14.36 -9.56 23.68
CA PRO A 218 -13.35 -10.37 24.37
C PRO A 218 -13.61 -11.88 24.36
N ARG A 219 -14.89 -12.28 24.26
CA ARG A 219 -15.33 -13.68 24.11
C ARG A 219 -15.15 -14.25 22.70
N LYS A 220 -14.46 -13.53 21.82
CA LYS A 220 -14.11 -13.91 20.44
C LYS A 220 -15.34 -14.00 19.52
N THR A 221 -16.32 -13.13 19.73
CA THR A 221 -17.54 -13.06 18.93
C THR A 221 -17.58 -11.73 18.18
N LEU A 222 -17.92 -11.76 16.91
CA LEU A 222 -18.08 -10.58 16.06
C LEU A 222 -19.57 -10.21 16.03
N VAL A 223 -19.93 -9.12 16.69
CA VAL A 223 -21.33 -8.65 16.82
C VAL A 223 -21.54 -7.46 15.91
N ILE A 224 -22.70 -7.36 15.27
CA ILE A 224 -23.06 -6.18 14.46
C ILE A 224 -23.57 -5.07 15.40
N GLU A 225 -22.93 -3.91 15.35
CA GLU A 225 -23.25 -2.77 16.21
C GLU A 225 -24.75 -2.41 16.12
N GLY A 226 -25.35 -2.12 17.28
CA GLY A 226 -26.76 -1.72 17.36
C GLY A 226 -27.76 -2.86 17.13
N THR A 227 -27.30 -4.11 16.97
CA THR A 227 -28.18 -5.27 16.75
C THR A 227 -27.87 -6.43 17.70
N TYR A 228 -28.72 -7.47 17.66
CA TYR A 228 -28.49 -8.74 18.35
C TYR A 228 -27.85 -9.81 17.45
N PHE A 229 -27.45 -9.45 16.23
CA PHE A 229 -26.83 -10.37 15.28
C PHE A 229 -25.33 -10.47 15.52
N CYS A 230 -24.78 -11.66 15.34
CA CYS A 230 -23.36 -11.89 15.38
C CYS A 230 -22.96 -12.98 14.40
N LEU A 231 -21.72 -12.94 13.97
CA LEU A 231 -21.19 -13.85 12.98
C LEU A 231 -21.22 -15.30 13.51
N GLN A 232 -21.83 -16.18 12.74
CA GLN A 232 -21.91 -17.61 13.01
C GLN A 232 -21.41 -18.37 11.78
N ALA A 233 -20.78 -19.53 11.97
CA ALA A 233 -20.26 -20.33 10.85
C ALA A 233 -21.31 -20.64 9.76
N THR A 234 -22.58 -20.74 10.14
CA THR A 234 -23.70 -21.04 9.22
C THR A 234 -24.70 -19.89 9.10
N GLY A 235 -24.33 -18.65 9.45
CA GLY A 235 -25.24 -17.51 9.39
C GLY A 235 -24.88 -16.33 10.30
N ILE A 236 -25.90 -15.66 10.84
CA ILE A 236 -25.73 -14.47 11.71
C ILE A 236 -26.46 -14.60 13.06
N VAL A 237 -26.77 -15.83 13.48
CA VAL A 237 -27.53 -16.09 14.71
C VAL A 237 -26.58 -16.47 15.85
N CYS A 238 -26.66 -15.73 16.96
CA CYS A 238 -25.77 -15.91 18.10
C CYS A 238 -26.05 -17.17 18.91
N THR A 239 -25.52 -18.31 18.48
CA THR A 239 -25.46 -19.53 19.29
C THR A 239 -24.04 -19.80 19.78
N ASP A 240 -23.86 -20.26 21.02
CA ASP A 240 -22.57 -20.20 21.72
C ASP A 240 -21.42 -21.04 21.11
N SER A 241 -21.69 -22.14 20.41
CA SER A 241 -20.63 -23.09 20.00
C SER A 241 -19.91 -22.71 18.70
N ASN A 242 -20.62 -22.13 17.73
CA ASN A 242 -20.12 -21.82 16.37
C ASN A 242 -20.14 -20.31 16.03
N SER A 243 -20.23 -19.45 17.05
CA SER A 243 -20.14 -17.98 16.91
C SER A 243 -18.83 -17.41 17.47
N ARG A 244 -17.86 -18.27 17.79
CA ARG A 244 -16.51 -17.87 18.22
C ARG A 244 -15.56 -17.95 17.04
N TRP A 245 -14.82 -16.87 16.81
CA TRP A 245 -13.94 -16.69 15.67
C TRP A 245 -12.51 -16.38 16.11
N TYR A 246 -11.55 -17.13 15.60
CA TYR A 246 -10.13 -17.04 15.93
C TYR A 246 -9.31 -16.88 14.66
N ALA A 247 -8.41 -15.90 14.63
CA ALA A 247 -7.33 -15.84 13.66
C ALA A 247 -6.31 -16.95 14.00
N ILE A 248 -6.13 -17.93 13.11
CA ILE A 248 -5.32 -19.13 13.41
C ILE A 248 -4.08 -19.34 12.54
N SER A 249 -3.96 -18.65 11.40
CA SER A 249 -2.77 -18.75 10.56
C SER A 249 -1.64 -17.84 11.04
N ALA A 250 -0.41 -18.09 10.59
CA ALA A 250 0.73 -17.20 10.89
C ALA A 250 0.52 -15.77 10.40
N SER A 251 -0.16 -15.59 9.27
CA SER A 251 -0.60 -14.30 8.75
C SER A 251 -1.78 -13.69 9.49
N GLU A 252 -2.40 -14.42 10.43
CA GLU A 252 -3.63 -14.07 11.15
C GLU A 252 -4.85 -13.79 10.25
N MET A 253 -4.81 -14.15 8.97
CA MET A 253 -5.91 -13.92 8.03
C MET A 253 -6.91 -15.08 7.90
N HIS A 254 -6.68 -16.22 8.57
CA HIS A 254 -7.69 -17.29 8.62
C HIS A 254 -8.60 -17.12 9.85
N LEU A 255 -9.78 -16.54 9.64
CA LEU A 255 -10.83 -16.48 10.66
C LEU A 255 -11.54 -17.84 10.74
N SER A 256 -11.39 -18.53 11.86
CA SER A 256 -11.88 -19.89 12.06
C SER A 256 -12.89 -20.03 13.18
N SER A 257 -13.81 -20.97 13.03
CA SER A 257 -14.80 -21.35 14.04
C SER A 257 -14.92 -22.87 14.16
N LYS A 258 -15.68 -23.34 15.16
CA LYS A 258 -15.96 -24.76 15.36
C LYS A 258 -17.40 -25.09 14.98
N VAL A 259 -17.58 -26.10 14.14
CA VAL A 259 -18.88 -26.68 13.79
C VAL A 259 -18.85 -28.15 14.20
N GLY A 260 -19.51 -28.47 15.31
CA GLY A 260 -19.30 -29.75 15.99
C GLY A 260 -17.83 -29.88 16.43
N ASP A 261 -17.18 -30.97 16.02
CA ASP A 261 -15.76 -31.21 16.31
C ASP A 261 -14.81 -30.71 15.19
N GLN A 262 -15.36 -30.16 14.10
CA GLN A 262 -14.57 -29.70 12.97
C GLN A 262 -14.24 -28.21 13.10
N THR A 263 -12.96 -27.87 12.83
CA THR A 263 -12.54 -26.49 12.62
C THR A 263 -12.78 -26.11 11.16
N VAL A 264 -13.53 -25.03 10.96
CA VAL A 264 -13.81 -24.46 9.65
C VAL A 264 -13.27 -23.04 9.60
N CYS A 265 -12.94 -22.57 8.40
CA CYS A 265 -12.51 -21.19 8.14
C CYS A 265 -13.57 -20.46 7.33
N MET A 266 -13.65 -19.15 7.53
CA MET A 266 -14.40 -18.26 6.65
C MET A 266 -13.82 -18.36 5.25
N ASP A 267 -14.70 -18.46 4.26
CA ASP A 267 -14.36 -18.55 2.85
C ASP A 267 -15.38 -17.75 2.04
N VAL A 268 -15.05 -17.43 0.79
CA VAL A 268 -15.96 -16.78 -0.15
C VAL A 268 -16.10 -17.62 -1.41
N ASP A 269 -17.35 -17.83 -1.83
CA ASP A 269 -17.65 -18.52 -3.08
C ASP A 269 -17.58 -17.60 -4.31
N SER A 270 -17.75 -18.19 -5.50
CA SER A 270 -17.73 -17.44 -6.77
C SER A 270 -18.86 -16.42 -6.91
N SER A 271 -19.92 -16.52 -6.10
CA SER A 271 -21.03 -15.56 -6.05
C SER A 271 -20.77 -14.41 -5.07
N ARG A 272 -19.57 -14.35 -4.46
CA ARG A 272 -19.19 -13.42 -3.40
C ARG A 272 -19.98 -13.62 -2.10
N THR A 273 -20.53 -14.81 -1.89
CA THR A 273 -21.24 -15.17 -0.68
C THR A 273 -20.27 -15.73 0.34
N ILE A 274 -20.38 -15.26 1.59
CA ILE A 274 -19.58 -15.75 2.70
C ILE A 274 -20.11 -17.12 3.12
N ILE A 275 -19.22 -18.08 3.12
CA ILE A 275 -19.46 -19.46 3.52
C ILE A 275 -18.40 -19.89 4.54
N THR A 276 -18.50 -21.12 5.03
CA THR A 276 -17.41 -21.75 5.78
C THR A 276 -17.01 -23.05 5.11
N ASP A 277 -15.70 -23.27 5.02
CA ASP A 277 -15.12 -24.50 4.46
C ASP A 277 -13.95 -24.97 5.34
N LYS A 278 -13.40 -26.14 5.02
CA LYS A 278 -12.16 -26.63 5.63
C LYS A 278 -11.05 -25.61 5.43
N CYS A 279 -10.32 -25.30 6.49
CA CYS A 279 -9.19 -24.37 6.45
C CYS A 279 -8.12 -24.83 5.46
N LYS A 280 -7.72 -23.94 4.56
CA LYS A 280 -6.71 -24.15 3.51
C LYS A 280 -5.33 -23.73 4.01
N CYS A 281 -4.30 -24.41 3.51
CA CYS A 281 -2.87 -24.09 3.59
C CYS A 281 -2.34 -23.49 4.92
N LEU A 282 -2.86 -23.91 6.08
CA LEU A 282 -2.43 -23.39 7.39
C LEU A 282 -0.92 -23.57 7.66
N SER A 283 -0.30 -24.62 7.09
CA SER A 283 1.15 -24.86 7.16
C SER A 283 1.65 -25.73 6.00
N GLY A 284 2.95 -25.63 5.70
CA GLY A 284 3.74 -26.63 4.97
C GLY A 284 3.54 -26.76 3.45
N ASP A 285 2.40 -26.38 2.89
CA ASP A 285 2.14 -26.50 1.45
C ASP A 285 2.32 -25.15 0.73
N SER A 286 3.31 -25.07 -0.16
CA SER A 286 3.58 -23.90 -1.01
C SER A 286 2.76 -23.89 -2.31
N SER A 287 2.13 -25.00 -2.70
CA SER A 287 1.32 -25.09 -3.91
C SER A 287 -0.14 -24.72 -3.70
N CYS A 288 -0.56 -24.65 -2.45
CA CYS A 288 -1.94 -24.44 -2.05
C CYS A 288 -2.34 -22.96 -2.14
N ASP A 289 -3.52 -22.68 -2.73
CA ASP A 289 -4.11 -21.34 -2.80
C ASP A 289 -5.18 -21.18 -1.71
N GLN A 290 -4.99 -20.17 -0.87
CA GLN A 290 -5.84 -19.82 0.28
C GLN A 290 -6.40 -18.41 0.18
N ALA A 291 -6.21 -17.72 -0.96
CA ALA A 291 -6.58 -16.32 -1.10
C ALA A 291 -8.06 -16.05 -0.77
N SER A 292 -8.96 -17.02 -1.07
CA SER A 292 -10.40 -16.92 -0.76
C SER A 292 -10.73 -17.03 0.73
N GLN A 293 -9.81 -17.54 1.56
CA GLN A 293 -9.98 -17.70 3.02
C GLN A 293 -9.23 -16.63 3.82
N TRP A 294 -8.57 -15.69 3.14
CA TRP A 294 -7.88 -14.59 3.81
C TRP A 294 -8.84 -13.43 4.10
N PHE A 295 -9.15 -13.24 5.37
CA PHE A 295 -9.93 -12.13 5.89
C PHE A 295 -9.16 -11.43 7.01
N ARG A 296 -9.06 -10.11 6.93
CA ARG A 296 -8.41 -9.27 7.95
C ARG A 296 -9.48 -8.51 8.74
N LEU A 297 -9.34 -8.50 10.06
CA LEU A 297 -10.11 -7.61 10.91
C LEU A 297 -9.37 -6.27 11.00
N ILE A 298 -9.90 -5.24 10.34
CA ILE A 298 -9.28 -3.91 10.31
C ILE A 298 -10.05 -2.97 11.24
N ALA A 299 -9.34 -2.09 11.96
CA ALA A 299 -9.98 -1.08 12.79
C ALA A 299 -10.74 -0.06 11.91
N ASN A 300 -11.91 0.39 12.37
CA ASN A 300 -12.71 1.36 11.64
C ASN A 300 -13.31 2.42 12.55
N CYS A 301 -12.77 3.63 12.58
CA CYS A 301 -13.32 4.72 13.40
C CYS A 301 -13.95 5.86 12.58
N CYS A 302 -13.96 5.76 11.25
CA CYS A 302 -14.51 6.80 10.36
C CYS A 302 -16.01 6.68 10.07
N PHE A 303 -16.68 5.58 10.44
CA PHE A 303 -18.12 5.42 10.19
C PHE A 303 -18.95 5.85 11.40
N THR A 304 -19.37 7.11 11.42
CA THR A 304 -20.57 7.53 12.16
C THR A 304 -21.74 7.57 11.18
N HIS A 305 -22.76 6.74 11.41
CA HIS A 305 -24.01 6.80 10.64
C HIS A 305 -24.69 8.16 10.87
N HIS A 306 -24.52 9.11 9.96
CA HIS A 306 -25.44 10.24 9.86
C HIS A 306 -26.69 9.80 9.08
N PRO A 307 -27.91 9.92 9.65
CA PRO A 307 -29.13 9.68 8.89
C PRO A 307 -29.19 10.69 7.74
N THR A 308 -29.34 10.20 6.53
CA THR A 308 -29.48 11.00 5.32
C THR A 308 -30.77 11.83 5.39
N THR A 309 -30.64 13.10 5.78
CA THR A 309 -31.55 14.14 5.34
C THR A 309 -30.81 14.94 4.29
N GLY A 310 -31.37 14.94 3.08
CA GLY A 310 -30.69 15.44 1.89
C GLY A 310 -30.39 16.94 2.01
N GLU A 311 -29.11 17.28 1.88
CA GLU A 311 -28.63 18.56 1.36
C GLU A 311 -27.20 18.36 0.87
N GLY A 312 -26.86 19.05 -0.23
CA GLY A 312 -25.76 18.72 -1.12
C GLY A 312 -24.36 18.73 -0.49
N ILE A 313 -23.48 17.95 -1.12
CA ILE A 313 -22.04 17.86 -0.85
C ILE A 313 -21.44 19.27 -0.96
N GLY A 314 -21.28 19.92 0.19
CA GLY A 314 -20.49 21.12 0.38
C GLY A 314 -19.38 20.81 1.37
N SER A 315 -18.16 20.71 0.88
CA SER A 315 -16.94 20.64 1.67
C SER A 315 -16.82 21.90 2.54
N ARG A 316 -17.26 21.79 3.81
CA ARG A 316 -17.16 22.86 4.80
C ARG A 316 -16.07 22.51 5.81
N PHE A 317 -14.86 22.97 5.53
CA PHE A 317 -13.79 23.08 6.51
C PHE A 317 -14.11 24.23 7.47
N GLU A 318 -14.39 23.94 8.74
CA GLU A 318 -14.38 24.94 9.81
C GLU A 318 -13.20 24.65 10.76
N PHE A 319 -12.20 25.53 10.70
CA PHE A 319 -11.18 25.66 11.75
C PHE A 319 -11.83 26.32 12.98
N LYS A 320 -12.04 25.57 14.06
CA LYS A 320 -12.28 26.16 15.37
C LYS A 320 -10.94 26.35 16.09
N GLY A 321 -10.46 27.59 16.08
CA GLY A 321 -9.52 28.07 17.08
C GLY A 321 -10.26 28.31 18.40
N SER A 322 -9.65 27.93 19.52
CA SER A 322 -10.09 28.32 20.85
C SER A 322 -8.90 28.77 21.69
N ALA A 323 -9.05 29.96 22.26
CA ALA A 323 -8.11 30.65 23.13
C ALA A 323 -8.47 30.46 24.61
N LEU A 324 -7.43 30.53 25.45
CA LEU A 324 -7.32 31.09 26.82
C LEU A 324 -8.23 30.60 28.00
N GLY A 325 -7.54 30.27 29.11
CA GLY A 325 -7.99 30.24 30.51
C GLY A 325 -8.11 28.82 31.09
N SER A 326 -7.64 28.45 32.29
CA SER A 326 -7.05 29.13 33.45
C SER A 326 -6.37 28.06 34.35
N GLU A 327 -5.34 28.44 35.09
CA GLU A 327 -4.59 27.59 36.03
C GLU A 327 -5.38 27.19 37.29
N SER A 328 -5.08 26.00 37.84
CA SER A 328 -5.08 25.75 39.29
C SER A 328 -4.12 24.61 39.65
N HIS A 329 -3.27 24.87 40.65
CA HIS A 329 -2.10 24.09 41.11
C HIS A 329 -2.40 22.73 41.78
N GLY A 330 -1.46 21.79 41.67
CA GLY A 330 -1.38 20.59 42.53
C GLY A 330 -0.22 19.61 42.24
N LEU A 331 0.99 19.92 42.72
CA LEU A 331 2.09 19.03 43.16
C LEU A 331 2.58 17.83 42.31
N SER A 332 3.76 18.03 41.71
CA SER A 332 4.99 17.20 41.80
C SER A 332 4.99 15.72 41.37
N CYS A 333 5.62 15.44 40.22
CA CYS A 333 6.90 14.71 40.12
C CYS A 333 7.50 14.92 38.71
N ARG A 334 8.81 15.21 38.64
CA ARG A 334 9.53 15.49 37.38
C ARG A 334 9.73 14.21 36.57
N SER A 335 9.24 14.21 35.33
CA SER A 335 9.60 13.30 34.24
C SER A 335 10.10 14.15 33.06
N PRO A 336 11.04 13.65 32.22
CA PRO A 336 11.58 14.40 31.09
C PRO A 336 10.48 14.73 30.06
N PRO A 337 10.65 15.76 29.22
CA PRO A 337 9.59 16.29 28.38
C PRO A 337 9.08 15.22 27.40
N GLN A 338 7.85 14.75 27.61
CA GLN A 338 7.08 14.05 26.60
C GLN A 338 6.78 15.05 25.48
N THR A 339 7.44 14.88 24.35
CA THR A 339 6.93 15.35 23.07
C THR A 339 5.66 14.54 22.78
N THR A 340 4.50 15.09 23.13
CA THR A 340 3.20 14.57 22.71
C THR A 340 3.02 14.86 21.22
N GLY A 341 3.60 14.00 20.40
CA GLY A 341 3.24 13.83 19.01
C GLY A 341 3.09 12.34 18.79
N GLU A 342 1.85 11.84 18.80
CA GLU A 342 1.58 10.50 18.25
C GLU A 342 2.04 10.52 16.79
N GLY A 343 2.97 9.63 16.44
CA GLY A 343 3.32 9.44 15.04
C GLY A 343 2.23 8.67 14.36
N LYS A 344 1.92 9.09 13.14
CA LYS A 344 0.80 8.60 12.34
C LYS A 344 1.32 8.36 10.94
N MET A 345 0.82 7.33 10.26
CA MET A 345 0.80 7.34 8.80
C MET A 345 0.07 8.62 8.34
N VAL A 346 0.69 9.37 7.42
CA VAL A 346 0.16 10.67 6.99
C VAL A 346 -0.43 10.56 5.62
N ARG A 347 -1.74 10.82 5.60
CA ARG A 347 -2.56 10.97 4.42
C ARG A 347 -2.06 12.11 3.55
N LEU A 348 -1.36 11.77 2.47
CA LEU A 348 -1.01 12.72 1.42
C LEU A 348 -2.23 12.92 0.49
N ALA A 349 -3.32 13.42 1.06
CA ALA A 349 -4.51 13.75 0.30
C ALA A 349 -4.23 14.96 -0.57
N THR A 350 -3.92 14.72 -1.85
CA THR A 350 -4.51 15.44 -2.99
C THR A 350 -4.08 14.77 -4.28
N GLY A 351 -4.80 13.71 -4.67
CA GLY A 351 -4.67 13.12 -6.01
C GLY A 351 -4.82 14.16 -7.12
N PHE A 352 -5.56 15.25 -6.90
CA PHE A 352 -5.67 16.34 -7.88
C PHE A 352 -4.40 17.22 -7.96
N ALA A 353 -3.73 17.50 -6.83
CA ALA A 353 -2.49 18.27 -6.83
C ALA A 353 -1.29 17.43 -7.29
N MET A 354 -1.27 16.13 -6.96
CA MET A 354 -0.29 15.19 -7.50
C MET A 354 -0.52 14.90 -8.98
N CYS A 355 -1.75 14.82 -9.49
CA CYS A 355 -2.00 14.68 -10.93
C CYS A 355 -1.69 15.96 -11.70
N VAL A 356 -1.98 17.15 -11.16
CA VAL A 356 -1.59 18.43 -11.80
C VAL A 356 -0.09 18.67 -11.69
N GLY A 357 0.53 18.33 -10.56
CA GLY A 357 1.99 18.35 -10.37
C GLY A 357 2.69 17.37 -11.29
N ALA A 358 2.18 16.14 -11.40
CA ALA A 358 2.65 15.13 -12.35
C ALA A 358 2.36 15.53 -13.80
N PHE A 359 1.26 16.21 -14.11
CA PHE A 359 0.98 16.70 -15.47
C PHE A 359 1.89 17.87 -15.85
N LEU A 360 2.17 18.79 -14.93
CA LEU A 360 3.12 19.88 -15.14
C LEU A 360 4.55 19.33 -15.23
N PHE A 361 4.93 18.40 -14.35
CA PHE A 361 6.20 17.70 -14.39
C PHE A 361 6.35 16.86 -15.65
N TRP A 362 5.32 16.11 -16.07
CA TRP A 362 5.27 15.35 -17.33
C TRP A 362 5.31 16.27 -18.55
N SER A 363 4.57 17.38 -18.55
CA SER A 363 4.63 18.37 -19.64
C SER A 363 6.02 19.00 -19.78
N THR A 364 6.70 19.24 -18.66
CA THR A 364 8.11 19.68 -18.68
C THR A 364 9.08 18.55 -19.02
N MET A 365 8.80 17.31 -18.59
CA MET A 365 9.59 16.13 -18.91
C MET A 365 9.44 15.70 -20.36
N ASP A 366 8.31 15.90 -21.03
CA ASP A 366 8.18 15.66 -22.46
C ASP A 366 9.12 16.59 -23.24
N ARG A 367 9.24 17.85 -22.82
CA ARG A 367 10.22 18.77 -23.41
C ARG A 367 11.66 18.37 -23.11
N VAL A 368 11.95 17.92 -21.89
CA VAL A 368 13.30 17.47 -21.50
C VAL A 368 13.65 16.11 -22.11
N HIS A 369 12.69 15.19 -22.26
CA HIS A 369 12.85 13.88 -22.89
C HIS A 369 13.01 14.00 -24.39
N VAL A 370 12.23 14.85 -25.06
CA VAL A 370 12.45 15.18 -26.47
C VAL A 370 13.83 15.82 -26.63
N TRP A 371 14.23 16.71 -25.73
CA TRP A 371 15.57 17.32 -25.77
C TRP A 371 16.69 16.30 -25.55
N ILE A 372 16.57 15.40 -24.56
CA ILE A 372 17.55 14.33 -24.28
C ILE A 372 17.59 13.33 -25.45
N ALA A 373 16.45 12.92 -25.98
CA ALA A 373 16.38 11.99 -27.11
C ALA A 373 17.02 12.59 -28.37
N LEU A 374 16.70 13.86 -28.69
CA LEU A 374 17.33 14.58 -29.80
C LEU A 374 18.85 14.71 -29.60
N HIS A 375 19.32 14.98 -28.37
CA HIS A 375 20.76 15.07 -28.08
C HIS A 375 21.46 13.70 -28.10
N GLN A 376 20.77 12.62 -27.76
CA GLN A 376 21.31 11.27 -27.87
C GLN A 376 21.39 10.82 -29.33
N ASP A 377 20.39 11.15 -30.15
CA ASP A 377 20.41 10.91 -31.59
C ASP A 377 21.52 11.74 -32.27
N GLU A 378 21.68 13.02 -31.91
CA GLU A 378 22.75 13.87 -32.44
C GLU A 378 24.15 13.34 -32.05
N LYS A 379 24.29 12.83 -30.82
CA LYS A 379 25.54 12.20 -30.36
C LYS A 379 25.84 10.92 -31.15
N LYS A 380 24.82 10.12 -31.46
CA LYS A 380 24.97 8.89 -32.25
C LYS A 380 25.32 9.21 -33.70
N GLU A 381 24.63 10.16 -34.33
CA GLU A 381 24.91 10.61 -35.70
C GLU A 381 26.34 11.21 -35.81
N ARG A 382 26.79 11.94 -34.79
CA ARG A 382 28.16 12.45 -34.72
C ARG A 382 29.21 11.33 -34.65
N LEU A 383 28.98 10.31 -33.84
CA LEU A 383 29.87 9.14 -33.75
C LEU A 383 29.91 8.34 -35.06
N GLU A 384 28.78 8.19 -35.74
CA GLU A 384 28.69 7.54 -37.05
C GLU A 384 29.46 8.33 -38.12
N LYS A 385 29.31 9.66 -38.17
CA LYS A 385 30.08 10.55 -39.07
C LYS A 385 31.58 10.52 -38.76
N GLU A 386 31.98 10.54 -37.49
CA GLU A 386 33.39 10.45 -37.10
C GLU A 386 34.01 9.09 -37.49
N ALA A 387 33.25 8.00 -37.39
CA ALA A 387 33.68 6.67 -37.84
C ALA A 387 33.83 6.60 -39.37
N GLU A 388 32.93 7.23 -40.12
CA GLU A 388 33.00 7.31 -41.58
C GLU A 388 34.20 8.14 -42.05
N VAL A 389 34.43 9.31 -41.45
CA VAL A 389 35.62 10.14 -41.72
C VAL A 389 36.91 9.38 -41.41
N ARG A 390 36.94 8.59 -40.34
CA ARG A 390 38.10 7.74 -40.02
C ARG A 390 38.34 6.69 -41.10
N ARG A 391 37.30 6.01 -41.57
CA ARG A 391 37.40 5.00 -42.65
C ARG A 391 37.90 5.62 -43.97
N LEU A 392 37.35 6.76 -44.37
CA LEU A 392 37.79 7.48 -45.58
C LEU A 392 39.25 7.92 -45.47
N ARG A 393 39.68 8.37 -44.28
CA ARG A 393 41.07 8.76 -44.04
C ARG A 393 42.03 7.57 -44.13
N GLU A 394 41.63 6.40 -43.62
CA GLU A 394 42.41 5.16 -43.74
C GLU A 394 42.52 4.69 -45.20
N GLN A 395 41.43 4.78 -45.97
CA GLN A 395 41.43 4.47 -47.41
C GLN A 395 42.37 5.39 -48.21
N LEU A 396 42.30 6.70 -47.98
CA LEU A 396 43.19 7.66 -48.64
C LEU A 396 44.66 7.44 -48.29
N LEU A 397 44.96 7.08 -47.04
CA LEU A 397 46.32 6.73 -46.62
C LEU A 397 46.82 5.43 -47.25
N PHE A 398 45.92 4.48 -47.51
CA PHE A 398 46.23 3.25 -48.22
C PHE A 398 46.51 3.51 -49.71
N GLU A 399 45.64 4.26 -50.39
CA GLU A 399 45.83 4.65 -51.80
C GLU A 399 47.10 5.49 -52.00
N GLN A 400 47.43 6.38 -51.07
CA GLN A 400 48.66 7.17 -51.14
C GLN A 400 49.91 6.29 -51.00
N LYS A 401 49.86 5.25 -50.16
CA LYS A 401 50.97 4.29 -50.03
C LYS A 401 51.12 3.41 -51.27
N ASP A 402 50.02 2.94 -51.85
CA ASP A 402 50.04 2.16 -53.09
C ASP A 402 50.49 2.99 -54.29
N SER A 403 50.22 4.31 -54.32
CA SER A 403 50.72 5.21 -55.38
C SER A 403 52.21 5.56 -55.28
N LEU A 404 52.84 5.27 -54.13
CA LEU A 404 54.26 5.53 -53.84
C LEU A 404 55.13 4.26 -53.94
N ALA A 405 54.53 3.09 -54.20
CA ALA A 405 55.18 1.82 -54.51
C ALA A 405 55.21 1.60 -56.03
#